data_AF-A0A8T4TZ34-F1
#
_entry.id   AF-A0A8T4TZ34-F1
#
_cell.length_a   1.000
_cell.length_b   1.000
_cell.length_c   1.000
_cell.angle_alpha   90.00
_cell.angle_beta   90.00
_cell.angle_gamma   90.00
#
_symmetry.space_group_name_H-M   'P 1'
#
loop_
_entity.id
_entity.type
_entity.pdbx_description
1 polymer ?
#
loop_
_entity_poly.entity_id
_entity_poly.type
_entity_poly.pdbx_seq_one_letter_code
_entity_poly.pdbx_strand_id
1 'polypeptide(L)'
;MKKKVLIATDTFLPKLDGVSIFLSKVIPELSKYYDITVVCPDFPGKIKDFSYIKIVKTKVSRIKIANYNIPLPKNKVVKKLVEDSDLIWIQSIGTIGKKTLKYANLLNKKTIAYVHAIEGKRFSVCSETTSRLKLFLESITRKYEKNFYNKCDKLML
;
A
#
# COMPACT_ATOMS: atom_id res chain seq x y z
N MET A 1 6.05 14.46 -22.04
CA MET A 1 4.95 14.23 -21.08
C MET A 1 5.48 13.36 -19.94
N LYS A 2 5.26 13.72 -18.67
CA LYS A 2 5.69 12.90 -17.53
C LYS A 2 4.91 11.58 -17.50
N LYS A 3 5.58 10.48 -17.13
CA LYS A 3 4.90 9.19 -16.92
C LYS A 3 4.04 9.24 -15.66
N LYS A 4 2.87 8.60 -15.70
CA LYS A 4 1.90 8.55 -14.60
C LYS A 4 2.19 7.39 -13.66
N VAL A 5 2.45 7.68 -12.40
CA VAL A 5 2.78 6.69 -11.37
C VAL A 5 1.68 6.66 -10.31
N LEU A 6 1.07 5.49 -10.11
CA LEU A 6 0.17 5.25 -8.99
C LEU A 6 0.96 4.65 -7.82
N ILE A 7 1.00 5.37 -6.70
CA ILE A 7 1.52 4.86 -5.43
C ILE A 7 0.35 4.31 -4.62
N ALA A 8 0.36 3.01 -4.34
CA ALA A 8 -0.66 2.33 -3.55
C ALA A 8 -0.12 1.97 -2.17
N THR A 9 -0.69 2.57 -1.12
CA THR A 9 -0.24 2.37 0.26
C THR A 9 -1.42 2.18 1.23
N ASP A 10 -1.26 1.28 2.19
CA ASP A 10 -2.22 1.06 3.28
C ASP A 10 -1.95 1.94 4.51
N THR A 11 -0.92 2.78 4.43
CA THR A 11 -0.63 3.79 5.43
C THR A 11 0.00 5.02 4.80
N PHE A 12 -0.39 6.19 5.29
CA PHE A 12 0.13 7.48 4.80
C PHE A 12 -0.09 8.54 5.86
N LEU A 13 0.48 9.73 5.62
CA LEU A 13 0.23 10.90 6.44
C LEU A 13 -1.29 11.17 6.55
N PRO A 14 -1.77 11.68 7.70
CA PRO A 14 -1.03 12.20 8.86
C PRO A 14 -0.50 11.14 9.83
N LYS A 15 -0.81 9.85 9.64
CA LYS A 15 -0.29 8.80 10.50
C LYS A 15 1.22 8.66 10.27
N LEU A 16 2.00 8.67 11.35
CA LEU A 16 3.46 8.56 11.30
C LEU A 16 3.88 7.10 11.51
N ASP A 17 4.45 6.51 10.47
CA ASP A 17 5.14 5.22 10.51
C ASP A 17 6.28 5.22 9.49
N GLY A 18 7.01 4.09 9.39
CA GLY A 18 8.15 3.98 8.47
C GLY A 18 7.78 4.24 7.02
N VAL A 19 6.63 3.77 6.56
CA VAL A 19 6.17 3.92 5.17
C VAL A 19 5.78 5.37 4.90
N SER A 20 5.01 6.00 5.79
CA SER A 20 4.56 7.37 5.59
C SER A 20 5.72 8.37 5.67
N ILE A 21 6.69 8.15 6.56
CA ILE A 21 7.92 8.95 6.64
C ILE A 21 8.75 8.77 5.36
N PHE A 22 8.97 7.54 4.92
CA PHE A 22 9.70 7.24 3.68
C PHE A 22 9.07 7.95 2.48
N LEU A 23 7.77 7.77 2.28
CA LEU A 23 7.04 8.40 1.19
C LEU A 23 7.07 9.93 1.28
N SER A 24 6.99 10.52 2.47
CA SER A 24 7.07 11.97 2.65
C SER A 24 8.39 12.58 2.18
N LYS A 25 9.47 11.80 2.18
CA LYS A 25 10.80 12.21 1.70
C LYS A 25 11.01 11.93 0.22
N VAL A 26 10.50 10.81 -0.28
CA VAL A 26 10.75 10.34 -1.65
C VAL A 26 9.79 10.96 -2.67
N ILE A 27 8.52 11.14 -2.33
CA ILE A 27 7.50 11.71 -3.24
C ILE A 27 7.88 13.12 -3.75
N PRO A 28 8.38 14.06 -2.93
CA PRO A 28 8.81 15.38 -3.43
C PRO A 28 9.83 15.28 -4.57
N GLU A 29 10.84 14.44 -4.41
CA GLU A 29 11.88 14.24 -5.43
C GLU A 29 11.33 13.52 -6.66
N LEU A 30 10.53 12.47 -6.48
CA LEU A 30 9.93 11.75 -7.62
C LEU A 30 8.97 12.62 -8.43
N SER A 31 8.25 13.57 -7.80
CA SER A 31 7.30 14.43 -8.50
C SER A 31 7.95 15.35 -9.54
N LYS A 32 9.26 15.59 -9.44
CA LYS A 32 10.03 16.31 -10.44
C LYS A 32 10.06 15.57 -11.79
N TYR A 33 9.99 14.24 -11.77
CA TYR A 33 10.11 13.38 -12.94
C TYR A 33 8.79 12.73 -13.38
N TYR A 34 7.87 12.50 -12.44
CA TYR A 34 6.63 11.74 -12.66
C TYR A 34 5.39 12.55 -12.28
N ASP A 35 4.27 12.23 -12.92
CA ASP A 35 2.93 12.66 -12.48
C ASP A 35 2.41 11.61 -11.49
N ILE A 36 2.32 11.98 -10.21
CA ILE A 36 2.11 11.03 -9.12
C ILE A 36 0.68 11.14 -8.61
N THR A 37 0.01 9.99 -8.55
CA THR A 37 -1.21 9.81 -7.78
C THR A 37 -0.95 8.86 -6.62
N VAL A 38 -1.34 9.24 -5.41
CA VAL A 38 -1.26 8.39 -4.21
C VAL A 38 -2.67 7.95 -3.83
N VAL A 39 -2.89 6.64 -3.76
CA VAL A 39 -4.10 6.07 -3.14
C VAL A 39 -3.78 5.58 -1.74
N CYS A 40 -4.46 6.14 -0.73
CA CYS A 40 -4.15 5.92 0.67
C CYS A 40 -5.40 5.89 1.57
N PRO A 41 -5.29 5.51 2.85
CA PRO A 41 -6.38 5.60 3.81
C PRO A 41 -6.68 7.04 4.22
N ASP A 42 -7.94 7.32 4.54
CA ASP A 42 -8.37 8.59 5.15
C ASP A 42 -8.26 8.52 6.66
N PHE A 43 -7.03 8.60 7.18
CA PHE A 43 -6.79 8.70 8.61
C PHE A 43 -7.12 10.11 9.13
N PRO A 44 -7.60 10.24 10.38
CA PRO A 44 -7.91 11.54 10.98
C PRO A 44 -6.66 12.41 11.11
N GLY A 45 -6.81 13.71 10.83
CA GLY A 45 -5.76 14.72 10.89
C GLY A 45 -5.51 15.41 9.54
N LYS A 46 -4.60 16.38 9.55
CA LYS A 46 -4.25 17.14 8.34
C LYS A 46 -2.98 16.58 7.71
N ILE A 47 -3.06 16.23 6.44
CA ILE A 47 -1.88 15.94 5.63
C ILE A 47 -1.18 17.29 5.38
N LYS A 48 0.15 17.33 5.48
CA LYS A 48 0.94 18.48 5.00
C LYS A 48 0.62 18.76 3.52
N ASP A 49 0.91 19.98 3.07
CA ASP A 49 0.60 20.35 1.69
C ASP A 49 1.41 19.51 0.68
N PHE A 50 0.68 18.86 -0.23
CA PHE A 50 1.19 18.00 -1.30
C PHE A 50 0.57 18.47 -2.63
N SER A 51 0.51 19.78 -2.85
CA SER A 51 -0.11 20.41 -4.04
C SER A 51 0.43 19.92 -5.39
N TYR A 52 1.64 19.35 -5.40
CA TYR A 52 2.32 18.82 -6.58
C TYR A 52 2.00 17.35 -6.89
N ILE A 53 1.13 16.69 -6.12
CA ILE A 53 0.63 15.33 -6.40
C ILE A 53 -0.88 15.23 -6.22
N LYS A 54 -1.49 14.20 -6.81
CA LYS A 54 -2.90 13.86 -6.57
C LYS A 54 -3.03 12.88 -5.43
N ILE A 55 -3.81 13.21 -4.40
CA ILE A 55 -4.11 12.29 -3.30
C ILE A 55 -5.55 11.79 -3.41
N VAL A 56 -5.73 10.48 -3.46
CA VAL A 56 -7.04 9.81 -3.47
C VAL A 56 -7.21 9.00 -2.21
N LYS A 57 -8.04 9.52 -1.31
CA LYS A 57 -8.27 8.90 -0.02
C LYS A 57 -9.36 7.82 -0.07
N THR A 58 -9.19 6.79 0.75
CA THR A 58 -10.13 5.68 0.90
C THR A 58 -10.68 5.64 2.32
N LYS A 59 -11.97 5.35 2.46
CA LYS A 59 -12.59 5.23 3.80
C LYS A 59 -11.88 4.15 4.61
N VAL A 60 -11.76 4.35 5.91
CA VAL A 60 -11.23 3.34 6.83
C VAL A 60 -12.36 2.71 7.65
N SER A 61 -12.21 1.45 8.00
CA SER A 61 -13.16 0.76 8.89
C SER A 61 -12.97 1.21 10.35
N ARG A 62 -13.96 0.94 11.20
CA ARG A 62 -13.82 1.11 12.66
C ARG A 62 -13.00 -0.01 13.31
N ILE A 63 -12.82 -1.13 12.60
CA ILE A 63 -12.08 -2.31 13.06
C ILE A 63 -10.58 -2.03 12.94
N LYS A 64 -9.84 -2.30 14.02
CA LYS A 64 -8.39 -2.19 14.05
C LYS A 64 -7.75 -3.57 14.05
N ILE A 65 -6.69 -3.73 13.27
CA ILE A 65 -5.81 -4.90 13.32
C ILE A 65 -4.40 -4.39 13.56
N ALA A 66 -3.73 -4.90 14.59
CA ALA A 66 -2.38 -4.44 14.96
C ALA A 66 -2.27 -2.91 15.11
N ASN A 67 -3.32 -2.25 15.63
CA ASN A 67 -3.45 -0.79 15.73
C ASN A 67 -3.61 -0.02 14.39
N TYR A 68 -3.96 -0.71 13.31
CA TYR A 68 -4.29 -0.10 12.01
C TYR A 68 -5.78 -0.26 11.69
N ASN A 69 -6.47 0.86 11.42
CA ASN A 69 -7.80 0.81 10.83
C ASN A 69 -7.70 0.28 9.40
N ILE A 70 -8.53 -0.70 9.05
CA ILE A 70 -8.45 -1.37 7.76
C ILE A 70 -8.97 -0.41 6.66
N PRO A 71 -8.19 -0.12 5.61
CA PRO A 71 -8.68 0.68 4.50
C PRO A 71 -9.74 -0.09 3.69
N LEU A 72 -10.75 0.63 3.19
CA LEU A 72 -11.88 0.10 2.42
C LEU A 72 -11.92 0.73 1.01
N PRO A 73 -10.91 0.47 0.15
CA PRO A 73 -10.87 1.00 -1.21
C PRO A 73 -12.07 0.54 -2.04
N LYS A 74 -12.72 1.48 -2.75
CA LYS A 74 -13.81 1.17 -3.70
C LYS A 74 -13.22 0.56 -4.98
N ASN A 75 -13.78 -0.56 -5.42
CA ASN A 75 -13.30 -1.30 -6.59
C ASN A 75 -13.24 -0.44 -7.86
N LYS A 76 -14.33 0.28 -8.17
CA LYS A 76 -14.40 1.17 -9.35
C LYS A 76 -13.31 2.25 -9.32
N VAL A 77 -13.04 2.81 -8.15
CA VAL A 77 -12.03 3.87 -7.97
C VAL A 77 -10.63 3.29 -8.21
N VAL A 78 -10.27 2.19 -7.52
CA VAL A 78 -8.94 1.59 -7.70
C VAL A 78 -8.71 1.14 -9.14
N LYS A 79 -9.71 0.51 -9.77
CA LYS A 79 -9.62 0.10 -11.17
C LYS A 79 -9.30 1.28 -12.07
N LYS A 80 -10.05 2.38 -11.94
CA LYS A 80 -9.85 3.59 -12.74
C LYS A 80 -8.45 4.20 -12.54
N LEU A 81 -7.98 4.27 -11.28
CA LEU A 81 -6.63 4.75 -10.98
C LEU A 81 -5.54 3.90 -11.65
N VAL A 82 -5.71 2.58 -11.64
CA VAL A 82 -4.79 1.66 -12.31
C VAL A 82 -4.84 1.81 -13.82
N GLU A 83 -6.04 1.93 -14.42
CA GLU A 83 -6.24 2.17 -15.86
C GLU A 83 -5.52 3.44 -16.32
N ASP A 84 -5.65 4.52 -15.54
CA ASP A 84 -5.12 5.85 -15.87
C ASP A 84 -3.60 6.00 -15.65
N SER A 85 -2.93 4.98 -15.10
CA SER A 85 -1.51 5.03 -14.74
C SER A 85 -0.64 4.19 -15.68
N ASP A 86 0.60 4.64 -15.90
CA ASP A 86 1.59 3.92 -16.71
C ASP A 86 2.34 2.88 -15.86
N LEU A 87 2.57 3.18 -14.58
CA LEU A 87 3.32 2.37 -13.63
C LEU A 87 2.64 2.35 -12.27
N ILE A 88 2.66 1.19 -11.62
CA ILE A 88 2.09 0.99 -10.28
C ILE A 88 3.22 0.71 -9.30
N TRP A 89 3.32 1.51 -8.24
CA TRP A 89 4.26 1.31 -7.14
C TRP A 89 3.51 0.97 -5.85
N ILE A 90 3.63 -0.27 -5.42
CA ILE A 90 2.92 -0.84 -4.27
C ILE A 90 3.83 -0.78 -3.03
N GLN A 91 3.33 -0.17 -1.97
CA GLN A 91 4.05 0.05 -0.72
C GLN A 91 3.63 -0.90 0.41
N SER A 92 2.58 -1.71 0.18
CA SER A 92 2.05 -2.59 1.22
C SER A 92 1.23 -3.72 0.59
N ILE A 93 1.13 -4.82 1.32
CA ILE A 93 0.35 -6.01 0.96
C ILE A 93 -1.11 -5.98 1.45
N GLY A 94 -1.52 -4.88 2.10
CA GLY A 94 -2.83 -4.67 2.68
C GLY A 94 -3.97 -4.54 1.65
N THR A 95 -5.12 -4.03 2.05
CA THR A 95 -6.33 -4.03 1.21
C THR A 95 -6.19 -3.14 -0.02
N ILE A 96 -5.54 -1.98 0.09
CA ILE A 96 -5.23 -1.09 -1.03
C ILE A 96 -4.22 -1.77 -1.96
N GLY A 97 -3.10 -2.25 -1.42
CA GLY A 97 -2.09 -2.96 -2.20
C GLY A 97 -2.67 -4.15 -2.97
N LYS A 98 -3.43 -5.01 -2.28
CA LYS A 98 -4.06 -6.21 -2.86
C LYS A 98 -5.01 -5.89 -4.00
N LYS A 99 -5.90 -4.91 -3.82
CA LYS A 99 -6.83 -4.53 -4.88
C LYS A 99 -6.11 -3.89 -6.05
N THR A 100 -5.10 -3.06 -5.77
CA THR A 100 -4.29 -2.42 -6.81
C THR A 100 -3.56 -3.47 -7.64
N LEU A 101 -2.87 -4.42 -7.00
CA LEU A 101 -2.18 -5.53 -7.67
C LEU A 101 -3.15 -6.38 -8.50
N LYS A 102 -4.32 -6.71 -7.96
CA LYS A 102 -5.35 -7.45 -8.69
C LYS A 102 -5.69 -6.74 -10.02
N TYR A 103 -5.99 -5.45 -9.97
CA TYR A 103 -6.36 -4.70 -11.18
C TYR A 103 -5.16 -4.45 -12.09
N ALA A 104 -3.96 -4.27 -11.54
CA ALA A 104 -2.75 -4.12 -12.34
C ALA A 104 -2.53 -5.37 -13.20
N ASN A 105 -2.65 -6.56 -12.61
CA ASN A 105 -2.49 -7.82 -13.33
C ASN A 105 -3.60 -8.04 -14.37
N LEU A 106 -4.86 -7.73 -14.02
CA LEU A 106 -5.99 -7.82 -14.96
C LEU A 106 -5.83 -6.90 -16.19
N LEU A 107 -5.14 -5.79 -16.02
CA LEU A 107 -4.94 -4.76 -17.04
C LEU A 107 -3.51 -4.78 -17.63
N ASN A 108 -2.72 -5.81 -17.31
CA ASN A 108 -1.32 -5.96 -17.73
C ASN A 108 -0.45 -4.72 -17.47
N LYS A 109 -0.67 -4.04 -16.35
CA LYS A 109 0.11 -2.88 -15.92
C LYS A 109 1.40 -3.32 -15.24
N LYS A 110 2.49 -2.58 -15.47
CA LYS A 110 3.77 -2.82 -14.79
C LYS A 110 3.70 -2.46 -13.32
N THR A 111 4.19 -3.36 -12.47
CA THR A 111 4.12 -3.26 -11.01
C THR A 111 5.50 -3.37 -10.38
N ILE A 112 5.76 -2.46 -9.45
CA ILE A 112 6.93 -2.52 -8.56
C ILE A 112 6.39 -2.58 -7.14
N ALA A 113 6.88 -3.49 -6.31
CA ALA A 113 6.57 -3.52 -4.89
C ALA A 113 7.81 -3.17 -4.07
N TYR A 114 7.64 -2.36 -3.03
CA TYR A 114 8.68 -2.08 -2.04
C TYR A 114 8.35 -2.80 -0.73
N VAL A 115 9.31 -3.61 -0.26
CA VAL A 115 9.14 -4.50 0.89
C VAL A 115 9.73 -3.82 2.13
N HIS A 116 8.91 -3.08 2.87
CA HIS A 116 9.36 -2.34 4.07
C HIS A 116 9.75 -3.22 5.25
N ALA A 117 9.12 -4.39 5.35
CA ALA A 117 9.35 -5.37 6.40
C ALA A 117 8.73 -6.72 5.98
N ILE A 118 9.17 -7.79 6.66
CA ILE A 118 8.46 -9.07 6.64
C ILE A 118 7.27 -8.93 7.61
N GLU A 119 6.11 -8.52 7.10
CA GLU A 119 4.89 -8.22 7.85
C GLU A 119 4.40 -9.40 8.70
N GLY A 120 4.68 -10.64 8.29
CA GLY A 120 4.36 -11.87 9.03
C GLY A 120 4.89 -11.91 10.47
N LYS A 121 6.05 -11.29 10.75
CA LYS A 121 6.59 -11.18 12.13
C LYS A 121 5.88 -10.10 12.97
N ARG A 122 5.27 -9.09 12.35
CA ARG A 122 4.54 -8.03 13.06
C ARG A 122 3.14 -8.46 13.44
N PHE A 123 2.45 -9.15 12.54
CA PHE A 123 1.09 -9.65 12.79
C PHE A 123 1.05 -10.65 13.95
N SER A 124 2.09 -11.48 14.06
CA SER A 124 2.22 -12.52 15.09
C SER A 124 2.65 -12.00 16.47
N VAL A 125 3.24 -10.81 16.53
CA VAL A 125 3.61 -10.12 17.78
C VAL A 125 2.43 -9.32 18.35
N CYS A 126 1.52 -8.83 17.50
CA CYS A 126 0.35 -8.06 17.93
C CYS A 126 -0.85 -8.91 18.38
N SER A 127 -0.84 -10.22 18.17
CA SER A 127 -1.87 -11.12 18.68
C SER A 127 -1.44 -11.70 20.03
N GLU A 128 -2.16 -11.39 21.11
CA GLU A 128 -2.02 -11.98 22.46
C GLU A 128 -2.47 -13.46 22.49
N THR A 129 -2.09 -14.23 21.46
CA THR A 129 -2.57 -15.58 21.20
C THR A 129 -1.54 -16.63 21.59
N THR A 130 -2.00 -17.86 21.84
CA THR A 130 -1.14 -19.00 22.18
C THR A 130 -0.07 -19.27 21.10
N SER A 131 1.06 -19.82 21.53
CA SER A 131 2.26 -20.04 20.69
C SER A 131 2.00 -20.86 19.41
N ARG A 132 1.07 -21.83 19.45
CA ARG A 132 0.71 -22.65 18.27
C ARG A 132 -0.10 -21.87 17.23
N LEU A 133 -1.07 -21.05 17.67
CA LEU A 133 -1.85 -20.21 16.76
C LEU A 133 -0.97 -19.15 16.11
N LYS A 134 -0.01 -18.61 16.86
CA LYS A 134 1.01 -17.69 16.35
C LYS A 134 1.79 -18.28 15.17
N LEU A 135 2.33 -19.50 15.32
CA LEU A 135 3.08 -20.19 14.26
C LEU A 135 2.22 -20.48 13.01
N PHE A 136 0.95 -20.83 13.22
CA PHE A 136 0.01 -21.05 12.13
C PHE A 136 -0.28 -19.76 11.35
N LEU A 137 -0.55 -18.65 12.06
CA LEU A 137 -0.76 -17.34 11.46
C LEU A 137 0.50 -16.82 10.73
N GLU A 138 1.69 -17.06 11.26
CA GLU A 138 2.96 -16.78 10.58
C GLU A 138 3.10 -17.54 9.26
N SER A 139 2.73 -18.83 9.23
CA SER A 139 2.77 -19.62 8.00
C SER A 139 1.79 -19.10 6.94
N ILE A 140 0.57 -18.75 7.34
CA ILE A 140 -0.44 -18.18 6.45
C ILE A 140 0.01 -16.83 5.90
N THR A 141 0.48 -15.94 6.77
CA THR A 141 0.94 -14.60 6.37
C THR A 141 2.12 -14.69 5.42
N ARG A 142 3.10 -15.56 5.70
CA ARG A 142 4.23 -15.82 4.79
C ARG A 142 3.78 -16.38 3.44
N LYS A 143 2.81 -17.29 3.42
CA LYS A 143 2.25 -17.83 2.16
C LYS A 143 1.53 -16.72 1.37
N TYR A 144 0.79 -15.86 2.06
CA TYR A 144 0.12 -14.72 1.46
C TYR A 144 1.13 -13.71 0.88
N GLU A 145 2.16 -13.32 1.64
CA GLU A 145 3.25 -12.44 1.20
C GLU A 145 3.92 -12.97 -0.07
N LYS A 146 4.36 -14.24 -0.06
CA LYS A 146 4.97 -14.87 -1.23
C LYS A 146 4.05 -14.82 -2.45
N ASN A 147 2.79 -15.20 -2.27
CA ASN A 147 1.81 -15.18 -3.36
C ASN A 147 1.50 -13.77 -3.86
N PHE A 148 1.61 -12.76 -3.01
CA PHE A 148 1.46 -11.36 -3.38
C PHE A 148 2.66 -10.88 -4.17
N TYR A 149 3.87 -11.03 -3.63
CA TYR A 149 5.08 -10.49 -4.24
C TYR A 149 5.47 -11.21 -5.53
N ASN A 150 5.20 -12.53 -5.65
CA ASN A 150 5.41 -13.28 -6.89
C ASN A 150 4.52 -12.82 -8.05
N LYS A 151 3.50 -12.00 -7.77
CA LYS A 151 2.61 -11.43 -8.79
C LYS A 151 3.04 -10.04 -9.25
N CYS A 152 4.07 -9.45 -8.64
CA CYS A 152 4.64 -8.18 -9.04
C CYS A 152 5.75 -8.39 -10.07
N ASP A 153 5.93 -7.47 -11.02
CA ASP A 153 7.01 -7.57 -12.02
C ASP A 153 8.40 -7.36 -11.39
N LYS A 154 8.51 -6.50 -10.37
CA LYS A 154 9.76 -6.20 -9.68
C LYS A 154 9.56 -6.00 -8.18
N LEU A 155 10.52 -6.47 -7.40
CA LEU A 155 10.61 -6.25 -5.96
C LEU A 155 11.80 -5.34 -5.66
N MET A 156 11.58 -4.41 -4.73
CA MET A 156 12.60 -3.55 -4.15
C MET A 156 12.67 -3.84 -2.65
N LEU A 157 13.90 -3.99 -2.14
CA LEU A 157 14.22 -4.26 -0.73
C LEU A 157 14.75 -2.98 -0.07
#